data_AF-A0AAV0CBJ9-F1
#
_entry.id   AF-A0AAV0CBJ9-F1
#
_cell.length_a   1.000
_cell.length_b   1.000
_cell.length_c   1.000
_cell.angle_alpha   90.00
_cell.angle_beta   90.00
_cell.angle_gamma   90.00
#
_symmetry.space_group_name_H-M   'P 1'
#
loop_
_entity.id
_entity.type
_entity.pdbx_description
1 polymer ?
#
loop_
_entity_poly.entity_id
_entity_poly.type
_entity_poly.pdbx_seq_one_letter_code
_entity_poly.pdbx_strand_id
1 'polypeptide(L)'
;MKRLKLSSIWALLTTFEDPLPIANADFASFEGAFVKGVDSVSWMANNTKKLSGFKTIGPHCWTILSTAAFGMQNKVPQESIPTDTAVKVKETMLEGVEKALGLPHRSLKSPSYTRLQLWGAALPTNTPSIPCIFDPYGRAGVCGDWLLGSSLEAAALSGMALANHIADYMQSGGERPEGFAAGLHDEFESIDGHDIGQFSHLEPNGHIENSFVPL
;
A
#
# COMPACT_ATOMS: atom_id res chain seq x y z
N MET A 1 4.10 22.00 14.90
CA MET A 1 4.75 21.65 13.61
C MET A 1 3.89 20.61 12.94
N LYS A 2 3.36 20.89 11.74
CA LYS A 2 2.52 19.94 10.99
C LYS A 2 3.39 18.77 10.51
N ARG A 3 2.87 17.54 10.60
CA ARG A 3 3.62 16.33 10.23
C ARG A 3 2.73 15.33 9.52
N LEU A 4 3.01 15.13 8.23
CA LEU A 4 2.49 13.99 7.48
C LEU A 4 3.10 12.69 8.04
N LYS A 5 2.25 11.71 8.30
CA LYS A 5 2.60 10.38 8.75
C LYS A 5 2.33 9.40 7.62
N LEU A 6 3.30 8.55 7.35
CA LEU A 6 3.27 7.59 6.26
C LEU A 6 3.62 6.21 6.81
N SER A 7 2.92 5.20 6.33
CA SER A 7 3.23 3.80 6.60
C SER A 7 4.51 3.36 5.89
N SER A 8 5.04 2.22 6.28
CA SER A 8 6.13 1.54 5.58
C SER A 8 5.66 0.16 5.18
N ILE A 9 5.85 -0.22 3.91
CA ILE A 9 5.38 -1.49 3.36
C ILE A 9 6.53 -2.15 2.61
N TRP A 10 6.69 -3.46 2.82
CA TRP A 10 7.53 -4.30 1.96
C TRP A 10 6.68 -4.91 0.86
N ALA A 11 7.16 -4.77 -0.38
CA ALA A 11 6.59 -5.41 -1.55
C ALA A 11 7.53 -6.53 -2.03
N LEU A 12 7.04 -7.76 -1.98
CA LEU A 12 7.71 -8.95 -2.52
C LEU A 12 7.05 -9.34 -3.83
N LEU A 13 7.80 -9.22 -4.92
CA LEU A 13 7.47 -9.83 -6.21
C LEU A 13 8.10 -11.22 -6.25
N THR A 14 7.32 -12.24 -6.60
CA THR A 14 7.78 -13.63 -6.63
C THR A 14 7.20 -14.39 -7.82
N THR A 15 7.90 -15.42 -8.29
CA THR A 15 7.40 -16.32 -9.34
C THR A 15 7.50 -17.78 -8.90
N PHE A 16 6.45 -18.56 -9.18
CA PHE A 16 6.43 -20.00 -8.94
C PHE A 16 6.21 -20.75 -10.24
N GLU A 17 6.88 -21.89 -10.41
CA GLU A 17 6.66 -22.75 -11.60
C GLU A 17 5.26 -23.39 -11.55
N ASP A 18 4.82 -23.79 -10.36
CA ASP A 18 3.49 -24.34 -10.11
C ASP A 18 2.56 -23.28 -9.48
N PRO A 19 1.23 -23.40 -9.64
CA PRO A 19 0.27 -22.61 -8.89
C PRO A 19 0.51 -22.72 -7.37
N LEU A 20 0.13 -21.69 -6.62
CA LEU A 20 0.16 -21.76 -5.15
C LEU A 20 -0.78 -22.88 -4.67
N PRO A 21 -0.33 -23.73 -3.70
CA PRO A 21 -1.15 -24.81 -3.20
C PRO A 21 -2.19 -24.25 -2.22
N ILE A 22 -3.43 -24.10 -2.68
CA ILE A 22 -4.58 -23.68 -1.87
C ILE A 22 -5.41 -24.92 -1.55
N ALA A 23 -5.68 -25.17 -0.28
CA ALA A 23 -6.57 -26.27 0.11
C ALA A 23 -8.00 -25.98 -0.35
N ASN A 24 -8.69 -26.99 -0.88
CA ASN A 24 -10.15 -27.00 -1.16
C ASN A 24 -10.73 -25.98 -2.15
N ALA A 25 -9.92 -25.07 -2.72
CA ALA A 25 -10.37 -24.12 -3.72
C ALA A 25 -10.08 -24.61 -5.15
N ASP A 26 -10.89 -24.15 -6.12
CA ASP A 26 -10.52 -24.25 -7.53
C ASP A 26 -9.30 -23.37 -7.79
N PHE A 27 -8.12 -23.97 -7.85
CA PHE A 27 -6.83 -23.32 -8.12
C PHE A 27 -6.87 -22.40 -9.35
N ALA A 28 -7.77 -22.66 -10.30
CA ALA A 28 -7.93 -21.84 -11.50
C ALA A 28 -8.44 -20.43 -11.20
N SER A 29 -9.13 -20.22 -10.07
CA SER A 29 -9.86 -18.99 -9.73
C SER A 29 -9.16 -18.08 -8.71
N PHE A 30 -8.05 -18.51 -8.09
CA PHE A 30 -7.41 -17.69 -7.05
C PHE A 30 -6.52 -16.60 -7.65
N GLU A 31 -6.98 -15.36 -7.49
CA GLU A 31 -6.38 -14.16 -8.11
C GLU A 31 -5.79 -13.19 -7.09
N GLY A 32 -6.17 -13.30 -5.83
CA GLY A 32 -5.65 -12.48 -4.75
C GLY A 32 -6.46 -12.60 -3.48
N ALA A 33 -5.92 -12.09 -2.38
CA ALA A 33 -6.57 -12.09 -1.08
C ALA A 33 -6.01 -10.99 -0.17
N PHE A 34 -6.90 -10.42 0.64
CA PHE A 34 -6.50 -9.75 1.88
C PHE A 34 -6.15 -10.82 2.91
N VAL A 35 -5.03 -10.63 3.60
CA VAL A 35 -4.52 -11.58 4.59
C VAL A 35 -4.71 -10.99 5.99
N LYS A 36 -5.44 -11.73 6.83
CA LYS A 36 -5.64 -11.44 8.26
C LYS A 36 -4.94 -12.53 9.07
N GLY A 37 -4.61 -12.27 10.34
CA GLY A 37 -3.96 -13.27 11.20
C GLY A 37 -2.46 -13.43 11.00
N VAL A 38 -1.86 -12.74 10.02
CA VAL A 38 -0.45 -12.91 9.66
C VAL A 38 0.26 -11.56 9.71
N ASP A 39 1.23 -11.43 10.60
CA ASP A 39 1.93 -10.15 10.80
C ASP A 39 2.75 -9.71 9.57
N SER A 40 3.30 -10.65 8.80
CA SER A 40 4.23 -10.31 7.70
C SER A 40 3.57 -10.05 6.35
N VAL A 41 2.27 -10.34 6.20
CA VAL A 41 1.55 -10.24 4.92
C VAL A 41 0.16 -9.66 5.15
N SER A 42 -0.20 -8.63 4.37
CA SER A 42 -1.52 -7.97 4.41
C SER A 42 -2.33 -8.20 3.13
N TRP A 43 -1.65 -8.43 2.00
CA TRP A 43 -2.28 -8.58 0.69
C TRP A 43 -1.43 -9.44 -0.23
N MET A 44 -2.09 -10.22 -1.08
CA MET A 44 -1.48 -11.01 -2.15
C MET A 44 -2.27 -10.84 -3.43
N ALA A 45 -1.59 -10.66 -4.56
CA ALA A 45 -2.22 -10.59 -5.89
C ALA A 45 -1.46 -11.41 -6.93
N ASN A 46 -2.20 -12.18 -7.70
CA ASN A 46 -1.74 -12.96 -8.84
C ASN A 46 -1.59 -12.04 -10.06
N ASN A 47 -0.36 -11.63 -10.36
CA ASN A 47 -0.09 -10.79 -11.51
C ASN A 47 -0.31 -11.52 -12.83
N THR A 48 -0.13 -12.85 -12.88
CA THR A 48 -0.38 -13.63 -14.11
C THR A 48 -1.85 -13.64 -14.52
N LYS A 49 -2.76 -13.39 -13.58
CA LYS A 49 -4.21 -13.30 -13.83
C LYS A 49 -4.68 -11.87 -14.12
N LYS A 50 -3.81 -10.85 -13.97
CA LYS A 50 -4.16 -9.46 -14.31
C LYS A 50 -4.17 -9.27 -15.83
N LEU A 51 -5.21 -8.60 -16.33
CA LEU A 51 -5.46 -8.27 -17.74
C LEU A 51 -5.67 -9.51 -18.64
N SER A 52 -6.91 -9.70 -19.09
CA SER A 52 -7.33 -10.79 -19.96
C SER A 52 -6.56 -10.77 -21.29
N GLY A 53 -5.87 -11.86 -21.64
CA GLY A 53 -5.26 -12.03 -22.98
C GLY A 53 -3.81 -12.51 -23.01
N PHE A 54 -3.10 -12.50 -21.88
CA PHE A 54 -1.82 -13.21 -21.79
C PHE A 54 -2.08 -14.71 -21.70
N LYS A 55 -1.52 -15.48 -22.64
CA LYS A 55 -1.50 -16.95 -22.55
C LYS A 55 -0.85 -17.33 -21.22
N THR A 56 -1.52 -18.18 -20.45
CA THR A 56 -1.07 -18.73 -19.15
C THR A 56 0.08 -19.74 -19.32
N ILE A 57 1.02 -19.47 -20.22
CA ILE A 57 2.19 -20.30 -20.48
C ILE A 57 3.37 -19.56 -19.84
N GLY A 58 3.83 -20.05 -18.70
CA GLY A 58 4.92 -19.46 -17.95
C GLY A 58 4.63 -19.45 -16.45
N PRO A 59 5.59 -18.94 -15.64
CA PRO A 59 5.50 -19.01 -14.20
C PRO A 59 4.36 -18.13 -13.65
N HIS A 60 3.88 -18.50 -12.47
CA HIS A 60 2.87 -17.80 -11.70
C HIS A 60 3.50 -16.64 -10.93
N CYS A 61 3.25 -15.42 -11.39
CA CYS A 61 3.79 -14.18 -10.84
C CYS A 61 2.87 -13.62 -9.76
N TRP A 62 3.43 -13.26 -8.61
CA TRP A 62 2.69 -12.74 -7.46
C TRP A 62 3.32 -11.48 -6.90
N THR A 63 2.47 -10.52 -6.52
CA THR A 63 2.85 -9.42 -5.63
C THR A 63 2.28 -9.70 -4.25
N ILE A 64 3.14 -9.70 -3.24
CA ILE A 64 2.81 -9.90 -1.84
C ILE A 64 3.22 -8.63 -1.10
N LEU A 65 2.30 -8.04 -0.34
CA LEU A 65 2.54 -6.81 0.41
C LEU A 65 2.48 -7.11 1.91
N SER A 66 3.42 -6.54 2.65
CA SER A 66 3.45 -6.70 4.11
C SER A 66 2.37 -5.90 4.81
N THR A 67 2.19 -6.14 6.10
CA THR A 67 1.51 -5.18 6.98
C THR A 67 2.38 -3.94 7.19
N ALA A 68 1.76 -2.82 7.58
CA ALA A 68 2.44 -1.59 7.94
C ALA A 68 3.26 -1.76 9.22
N ALA A 69 2.74 -2.52 10.19
CA ALA A 69 3.46 -2.84 11.43
C ALA A 69 4.76 -3.59 11.15
N PHE A 70 4.72 -4.61 10.30
CA PHE A 70 5.90 -5.36 9.90
C PHE A 70 6.89 -4.52 9.10
N GLY A 71 6.39 -3.69 8.17
CA GLY A 71 7.24 -2.76 7.42
C GLY A 71 7.93 -1.72 8.30
N MET A 72 7.24 -1.22 9.33
CA MET A 72 7.83 -0.33 10.34
C MET A 72 8.90 -1.02 11.18
N GLN A 73 8.63 -2.24 11.67
CA GLN A 73 9.57 -3.01 12.50
C GLN A 73 10.84 -3.42 11.75
N ASN A 74 10.76 -3.58 10.43
CA ASN A 74 11.89 -3.97 9.57
C ASN A 74 12.33 -2.83 8.64
N LYS A 75 12.05 -1.57 8.99
CA LYS A 75 12.41 -0.42 8.17
C LYS A 75 13.92 -0.21 8.16
N VAL A 76 14.47 -0.01 6.96
CA VAL A 76 15.89 0.32 6.71
C VAL A 76 15.97 1.45 5.68
N PRO A 77 17.16 2.03 5.41
CA PRO A 77 17.32 2.97 4.30
C PRO A 77 16.85 2.35 2.98
N GLN A 78 15.82 2.94 2.36
CA GLN A 78 15.17 2.39 1.15
C GLN A 78 16.14 2.23 -0.03
N GLU A 79 17.12 3.14 -0.15
CA GLU A 79 18.13 3.14 -1.21
C GLU A 79 19.31 2.21 -0.92
N SER A 80 19.40 1.65 0.30
CA SER A 80 20.51 0.82 0.74
C SER A 80 20.03 -0.26 1.71
N ILE A 81 19.24 -1.20 1.18
CA ILE A 81 18.71 -2.32 1.95
C ILE A 81 19.87 -3.30 2.25
N PRO A 82 20.19 -3.58 3.53
CA PRO A 82 21.21 -4.57 3.87
C PRO A 82 20.81 -5.97 3.43
N THR A 83 21.75 -6.75 2.91
CA THR A 83 21.51 -8.13 2.42
C THR A 83 20.83 -9.00 3.46
N ASP A 84 21.30 -8.99 4.70
CA ASP A 84 20.73 -9.81 5.79
C ASP A 84 19.29 -9.43 6.10
N THR A 85 18.95 -8.15 5.99
CA THR A 85 17.56 -7.68 6.15
C THR A 85 16.70 -8.13 4.99
N ALA A 86 17.20 -8.03 3.75
CA ALA A 86 16.46 -8.48 2.57
C ALA A 86 16.16 -9.99 2.64
N VAL A 87 17.14 -10.81 3.07
CA VAL A 87 16.97 -12.25 3.26
C VAL A 87 15.92 -12.53 4.32
N LYS A 88 16.07 -11.95 5.52
CA LYS A 88 15.13 -12.10 6.63
C LYS A 88 13.70 -11.72 6.23
N VAL A 89 13.52 -10.55 5.63
CA VAL A 89 12.19 -10.05 5.24
C VAL A 89 11.56 -10.96 4.19
N LYS A 90 12.30 -11.35 3.15
CA LYS A 90 11.82 -12.27 2.11
C LYS A 90 11.36 -13.60 2.72
N GLU A 91 12.18 -14.23 3.55
CA GLU A 91 11.86 -15.51 4.18
C GLU A 91 10.64 -15.38 5.09
N THR A 92 10.58 -14.34 5.92
CA THR A 92 9.44 -14.10 6.83
C THR A 92 8.13 -13.83 6.08
N MET A 93 8.19 -13.16 4.92
CA MET A 93 7.02 -12.94 4.08
C MET A 93 6.56 -14.23 3.37
N LEU A 94 7.49 -15.07 2.90
CA LEU A 94 7.15 -16.37 2.30
C LEU A 94 6.54 -17.33 3.34
N GLU A 95 7.08 -17.36 4.57
CA GLU A 95 6.46 -18.09 5.68
C GLU A 95 5.08 -17.51 6.04
N GLY A 96 4.88 -16.20 5.87
CA GLY A 96 3.59 -15.56 6.01
C GLY A 96 2.57 -16.06 4.97
N VAL A 97 3.02 -16.26 3.73
CA VAL A 97 2.19 -16.89 2.68
C VAL A 97 1.81 -18.32 3.06
N GLU A 98 2.75 -19.13 3.56
CA GLU A 98 2.44 -20.49 4.03
C GLU A 98 1.35 -20.48 5.09
N LYS A 99 1.49 -19.62 6.11
CA LYS A 99 0.50 -19.47 7.19
C LYS A 99 -0.86 -19.03 6.66
N ALA A 100 -0.87 -18.05 5.74
CA ALA A 100 -2.11 -17.55 5.14
C ALA A 100 -2.86 -18.62 4.34
N LEU A 101 -2.12 -19.55 3.72
CA LEU A 101 -2.68 -20.66 2.95
C LEU A 101 -2.95 -21.93 3.79
N GLY A 102 -2.66 -21.89 5.10
CA GLY A 102 -2.80 -23.06 5.98
C GLY A 102 -1.78 -24.18 5.70
N LEU A 103 -0.66 -23.86 5.08
CA LEU A 103 0.37 -24.82 4.69
C LEU A 103 1.32 -25.13 5.86
N PRO A 104 1.85 -26.36 5.93
CA PRO A 104 2.93 -26.68 6.86
C PRO A 104 4.15 -25.78 6.63
N HIS A 105 4.88 -25.48 7.70
CA HIS A 105 6.09 -24.68 7.63
C HIS A 105 7.13 -25.27 6.65
N ARG A 106 7.67 -24.43 5.77
CA ARG A 106 8.67 -24.79 4.73
C ARG A 106 8.19 -25.86 3.74
N SER A 107 6.89 -25.88 3.46
CA SER A 107 6.30 -26.77 2.45
C SER A 107 6.07 -26.08 1.10
N LEU A 108 6.06 -24.75 1.07
CA LEU A 108 5.96 -24.01 -0.18
C LEU A 108 7.26 -24.16 -0.97
N LYS A 109 7.14 -24.54 -2.25
CA LYS A 109 8.30 -24.62 -3.15
C LYS A 109 8.97 -23.26 -3.25
N SER A 110 10.31 -23.27 -3.24
CA SER A 110 11.09 -22.06 -3.43
C SER A 110 10.72 -21.35 -4.74
N PRO A 111 10.48 -20.03 -4.71
CA PRO A 111 10.26 -19.27 -5.93
C PRO A 111 11.43 -19.36 -6.91
N SER A 112 11.15 -19.38 -8.21
CA SER A 112 12.19 -19.31 -9.24
C SER A 112 12.79 -17.92 -9.41
N TYR A 113 12.04 -16.87 -9.02
CA TYR A 113 12.51 -15.50 -8.97
C TYR A 113 11.90 -14.76 -7.78
N THR A 114 12.66 -13.86 -7.17
CA THR A 114 12.16 -12.91 -6.18
C THR A 114 12.77 -11.53 -6.39
N ARG A 115 11.98 -10.49 -6.10
CA ARG A 115 12.45 -9.11 -5.96
C ARG A 115 11.73 -8.46 -4.79
N LEU A 116 12.50 -7.87 -3.89
CA LEU A 116 11.99 -7.22 -2.69
C LEU A 116 12.22 -5.71 -2.81
N GLN A 117 11.21 -4.93 -2.42
CA GLN A 117 11.26 -3.47 -2.40
C GLN A 117 10.67 -2.95 -1.09
N LEU A 118 11.36 -2.01 -0.44
CA LEU A 118 10.80 -1.23 0.66
C LEU A 118 10.16 0.04 0.10
N TRP A 119 8.92 0.32 0.50
CA TRP A 119 8.29 1.62 0.38
C TRP A 119 8.27 2.25 1.76
N GLY A 120 9.28 3.05 2.08
CA GLY A 120 9.47 3.64 3.40
C GLY A 120 8.47 4.76 3.74
N ALA A 121 7.73 5.22 2.73
CA ALA A 121 6.72 6.26 2.78
C ALA A 121 5.56 5.84 1.85
N ALA A 122 4.89 4.74 2.19
CA ALA A 122 4.00 4.03 1.28
C ALA A 122 2.61 4.67 1.17
N LEU A 123 1.86 4.70 2.28
CA LEU A 123 0.50 5.24 2.34
C LEU A 123 0.39 6.25 3.47
N PRO A 124 -0.33 7.37 3.28
CA PRO A 124 -0.60 8.32 4.35
C PRO A 124 -1.46 7.67 5.44
N THR A 125 -1.21 8.06 6.69
CA THR A 125 -2.05 7.66 7.84
C THR A 125 -2.76 8.84 8.48
N ASN A 126 -2.52 10.05 7.96
CA ASN A 126 -3.25 11.26 8.27
C ASN A 126 -3.33 12.17 7.04
N THR A 127 -4.34 13.02 7.00
CA THR A 127 -4.67 13.91 5.88
C THR A 127 -5.22 15.25 6.41
N PRO A 128 -4.97 16.37 5.74
CA PRO A 128 -5.65 17.64 6.04
C PRO A 128 -7.05 17.74 5.40
N SER A 129 -7.50 16.73 4.65
CA SER A 129 -8.84 16.64 4.05
C SER A 129 -9.21 17.82 3.15
N ILE A 130 -8.24 18.30 2.37
CA ILE A 130 -8.39 19.41 1.44
C ILE A 130 -7.90 19.01 0.05
N PRO A 131 -8.44 19.56 -1.05
CA PRO A 131 -8.08 19.10 -2.38
C PRO A 131 -6.69 19.54 -2.84
N CYS A 132 -6.20 20.71 -2.39
CA CYS A 132 -4.84 21.18 -2.65
C CYS A 132 -4.41 22.20 -1.58
N ILE A 133 -3.10 22.42 -1.45
CA ILE A 133 -2.55 23.56 -0.68
C ILE A 133 -1.99 24.55 -1.70
N PHE A 134 -2.29 25.83 -1.54
CA PHE A 134 -1.74 26.88 -2.37
C PHE A 134 -1.35 28.11 -1.54
N ASP A 135 -0.08 28.51 -1.67
CA ASP A 135 0.44 29.78 -1.20
C ASP A 135 0.51 30.76 -2.39
N PRO A 136 -0.39 31.74 -2.46
CA PRO A 136 -0.46 32.72 -3.55
C PRO A 136 0.67 33.77 -3.47
N TYR A 137 1.28 33.98 -2.30
CA TYR A 137 2.40 34.91 -2.16
C TYR A 137 3.72 34.24 -2.55
N GLY A 138 3.94 33.01 -2.09
CA GLY A 138 5.08 32.17 -2.48
C GLY A 138 4.95 31.57 -3.88
N ARG A 139 3.75 31.63 -4.48
CA ARG A 139 3.41 31.00 -5.77
C ARG A 139 3.75 29.50 -5.79
N ALA A 140 3.47 28.85 -4.68
CA ALA A 140 3.78 27.44 -4.45
C ALA A 140 2.49 26.66 -4.20
N GLY A 141 2.35 25.54 -4.91
CA GLY A 141 1.23 24.63 -4.78
C GLY A 141 1.68 23.25 -4.33
N VAL A 142 0.85 22.56 -3.56
CA VAL A 142 1.06 21.17 -3.18
C VAL A 142 -0.18 20.35 -3.53
N CYS A 143 0.03 19.24 -4.22
CA CYS A 143 -0.97 18.23 -4.54
C CYS A 143 -0.41 16.83 -4.26
N GLY A 144 -1.29 15.88 -3.99
CA GLY A 144 -0.93 14.49 -3.75
C GLY A 144 -2.11 13.67 -3.24
N ASP A 145 -1.98 12.35 -3.24
CA ASP A 145 -2.95 11.45 -2.63
C ASP A 145 -3.26 11.85 -1.18
N TRP A 146 -2.20 12.07 -0.40
CA TRP A 146 -2.21 12.37 1.04
C TRP A 146 -2.96 13.63 1.47
N LEU A 147 -3.48 14.43 0.52
CA LEU A 147 -4.33 15.58 0.80
C LEU A 147 -5.81 15.21 0.93
N LEU A 148 -6.24 14.14 0.27
CA LEU A 148 -7.62 13.66 0.27
C LEU A 148 -7.76 12.21 0.79
N GLY A 149 -6.68 11.45 0.85
CA GLY A 149 -6.69 10.05 1.28
C GLY A 149 -5.44 9.29 0.84
N SER A 150 -5.61 8.04 0.44
CA SER A 150 -4.52 7.08 0.19
C SER A 150 -4.73 6.30 -1.11
N SER A 151 -5.24 6.97 -2.15
CA SER A 151 -5.63 6.32 -3.41
C SER A 151 -5.12 7.03 -4.67
N LEU A 152 -5.11 6.31 -5.79
CA LEU A 152 -4.82 6.89 -7.11
C LEU A 152 -5.85 7.96 -7.51
N GLU A 153 -7.12 7.75 -7.14
CA GLU A 153 -8.18 8.74 -7.36
C GLU A 153 -7.91 10.02 -6.58
N ALA A 154 -7.57 9.91 -5.30
CA ALA A 154 -7.21 11.05 -4.46
C ALA A 154 -6.04 11.85 -5.06
N ALA A 155 -4.99 11.17 -5.54
CA ALA A 155 -3.87 11.82 -6.21
C ALA A 155 -4.31 12.59 -7.46
N ALA A 156 -5.14 11.96 -8.31
CA ALA A 156 -5.62 12.57 -9.55
C ALA A 156 -6.50 13.79 -9.26
N LEU A 157 -7.47 13.66 -8.35
CA LEU A 157 -8.36 14.75 -7.94
C LEU A 157 -7.57 15.91 -7.35
N SER A 158 -6.59 15.64 -6.50
CA SER A 158 -5.75 16.67 -5.90
C SER A 158 -4.91 17.42 -6.95
N GLY A 159 -4.33 16.69 -7.91
CA GLY A 159 -3.57 17.29 -9.01
C GLY A 159 -4.43 18.20 -9.89
N MET A 160 -5.64 17.75 -10.26
CA MET A 160 -6.58 18.57 -11.02
C MET A 160 -7.04 19.80 -10.24
N ALA A 161 -7.30 19.66 -8.94
CA ALA A 161 -7.68 20.78 -8.09
C ALA A 161 -6.61 21.86 -8.05
N LEU A 162 -5.34 21.47 -7.84
CA LEU A 162 -4.25 22.44 -7.84
C LEU A 162 -4.07 23.11 -9.21
N ALA A 163 -4.18 22.35 -10.30
CA ALA A 163 -4.06 22.90 -11.65
C ALA A 163 -5.14 23.96 -11.94
N ASN A 164 -6.40 23.68 -11.58
CA ASN A 164 -7.49 24.65 -11.71
C ASN A 164 -7.24 25.89 -10.85
N HIS A 165 -6.81 25.70 -9.61
CA HIS A 165 -6.55 26.80 -8.68
C HIS A 165 -5.43 27.73 -9.16
N ILE A 166 -4.36 27.16 -9.73
CA ILE A 166 -3.29 27.94 -10.39
C ILE A 166 -3.83 28.69 -11.61
N ALA A 167 -4.64 28.03 -12.45
CA ALA A 167 -5.21 28.64 -13.64
C ALA A 167 -6.09 29.85 -13.29
N ASP A 168 -6.93 29.74 -12.27
CA ASP A 168 -7.79 30.82 -11.78
C ASP A 168 -6.96 31.98 -11.20
N TYR A 169 -5.93 31.67 -10.41
CA TYR A 169 -5.00 32.69 -9.89
C TYR A 169 -4.29 33.44 -11.02
N MET A 170 -3.83 32.73 -12.07
CA MET A 170 -3.20 33.37 -13.22
C MET A 170 -4.17 34.24 -14.03
N GLN A 171 -5.41 33.79 -14.21
CA GLN A 171 -6.45 34.57 -14.90
C GLN A 171 -6.83 35.84 -14.14
N SER A 172 -6.75 35.83 -12.81
CA SER A 172 -6.97 37.02 -11.97
C SER A 172 -5.86 38.07 -12.07
N GLY A 173 -4.76 37.79 -12.80
CA GLY A 173 -3.59 38.66 -12.84
C GLY A 173 -2.81 38.71 -11.52
N GLY A 174 -3.09 37.78 -10.58
CA GLY A 174 -2.53 37.80 -9.23
C GLY A 174 -3.11 38.91 -8.33
N GLU A 175 -4.25 39.49 -8.71
CA GLU A 175 -4.97 40.44 -7.86
C GLU A 175 -5.63 39.73 -6.68
N ARG A 176 -5.62 40.37 -5.49
CA ARG A 176 -6.19 39.82 -4.25
C ARG A 176 -5.67 38.41 -3.92
N PRO A 177 -4.35 38.22 -3.82
CA PRO A 177 -3.75 36.90 -3.57
C PRO A 177 -4.33 36.20 -2.36
N GLU A 178 -4.72 36.93 -1.30
CA GLU A 178 -5.35 36.38 -0.10
C GLU A 178 -6.60 35.53 -0.37
N GLY A 179 -7.36 35.83 -1.43
CA GLY A 179 -8.55 35.06 -1.83
C GLY A 179 -8.21 33.70 -2.45
N PHE A 180 -6.96 33.48 -2.84
CA PHE A 180 -6.47 32.23 -3.40
C PHE A 180 -5.69 31.40 -2.37
N ALA A 181 -5.49 31.85 -1.14
CA ALA A 181 -4.85 31.02 -0.13
C ALA A 181 -5.71 29.80 0.18
N ALA A 182 -5.15 28.59 0.08
CA ALA A 182 -5.85 27.34 0.35
C ALA A 182 -4.97 26.41 1.17
N GLY A 183 -5.52 25.76 2.21
CA GLY A 183 -4.84 24.65 2.87
C GLY A 183 -3.67 25.00 3.81
N LEU A 184 -3.28 26.27 3.91
CA LEU A 184 -2.06 26.67 4.64
C LEU A 184 -2.17 26.42 6.15
N HIS A 185 -3.40 26.47 6.69
CA HIS A 185 -3.67 26.43 8.11
C HIS A 185 -4.36 25.15 8.58
N ASP A 186 -4.81 24.30 7.67
CA ASP A 186 -5.46 23.02 7.97
C ASP A 186 -4.53 22.04 8.71
N GLU A 187 -5.07 21.44 9.76
CA GLU A 187 -4.38 20.44 10.58
C GLU A 187 -4.58 19.04 9.99
N PHE A 188 -3.68 18.11 10.33
CA PHE A 188 -3.76 16.74 9.82
C PHE A 188 -4.54 15.84 10.80
N GLU A 189 -5.55 15.18 10.28
CA GLU A 189 -6.41 14.24 11.01
C GLU A 189 -6.14 12.80 10.55
N SER A 190 -6.40 11.82 11.40
CA SER A 190 -6.21 10.41 11.03
C SER A 190 -7.12 10.02 9.86
N ILE A 191 -6.61 9.17 8.95
CA ILE A 191 -7.42 8.61 7.87
C ILE A 191 -8.21 7.39 8.40
N ASP A 192 -9.51 7.35 8.13
CA ASP A 192 -10.37 6.20 8.38
C ASP A 192 -10.28 5.19 7.23
N GLY A 193 -10.22 3.88 7.50
CA GLY A 193 -10.27 2.85 6.46
C GLY A 193 -9.65 1.50 6.80
N HIS A 194 -9.62 0.62 5.78
CA HIS A 194 -8.93 -0.67 5.75
C HIS A 194 -8.06 -0.76 4.50
N ASP A 195 -7.03 0.08 4.45
CA ASP A 195 -6.08 0.08 3.34
C ASP A 195 -5.15 -1.13 3.40
N ILE A 196 -4.53 -1.41 2.25
CA ILE A 196 -3.40 -2.34 2.18
C ILE A 196 -2.36 -1.96 3.24
N GLY A 197 -1.95 -2.94 4.03
CA GLY A 197 -1.04 -2.75 5.15
C GLY A 197 -1.70 -2.53 6.51
N GLN A 198 -3.02 -2.34 6.62
CA GLN A 198 -3.69 -2.08 7.90
C GLN A 198 -4.15 -3.34 8.68
N PHE A 199 -3.88 -4.54 8.15
CA PHE A 199 -4.22 -5.80 8.81
C PHE A 199 -3.11 -6.24 9.78
N SER A 200 -3.08 -5.70 10.99
CA SER A 200 -2.30 -6.26 12.11
C SER A 200 -3.19 -6.43 13.32
N HIS A 201 -3.17 -7.59 13.98
CA HIS A 201 -3.97 -7.80 15.19
C HIS A 201 -3.41 -7.01 16.37
N LEU A 202 -3.88 -5.78 16.52
CA LEU A 202 -3.94 -5.06 17.79
C LEU A 202 -5.25 -4.26 17.84
N GLU A 203 -6.37 -4.96 18.01
CA GLU A 203 -7.56 -4.41 18.66
C GLU A 203 -7.43 -4.77 20.16
N PRO A 204 -7.12 -3.82 21.07
CA PRO A 204 -7.06 -4.15 22.48
C PRO A 204 -8.43 -4.43 23.12
N ASN A 205 -9.56 -4.17 22.43
CA ASN A 205 -10.90 -4.51 22.94
C ASN A 205 -11.93 -4.55 21.79
N GLY A 206 -12.20 -5.73 21.23
CA GLY A 206 -13.28 -5.88 20.25
C GLY A 206 -13.55 -7.34 19.98
N HIS A 207 -14.77 -7.79 20.23
CA HIS A 207 -15.22 -9.17 20.09
C HIS A 207 -14.81 -9.79 18.75
N ILE A 208 -14.26 -11.02 18.81
CA ILE A 208 -14.08 -11.89 17.66
C ILE A 208 -15.47 -12.27 17.15
N GLU A 209 -15.99 -11.60 16.14
CA GLU A 209 -17.00 -12.20 15.28
C GLU A 209 -16.30 -13.30 14.47
N ASN A 210 -16.56 -14.55 14.86
CA ASN A 210 -16.25 -15.73 14.10
C ASN A 210 -17.09 -15.75 12.81
N SER A 211 -16.75 -14.92 11.84
CA SER A 211 -17.06 -15.20 10.43
C SER A 211 -15.87 -15.96 9.85
N PHE A 212 -15.64 -17.17 10.36
CA PHE A 212 -14.84 -18.17 9.65
C PHE A 212 -15.64 -18.54 8.39
N VAL A 213 -15.23 -17.99 7.26
CA VAL A 213 -15.37 -18.69 5.99
C VAL A 213 -13.97 -19.20 5.67
N PRO A 214 -13.67 -20.48 5.95
CA PRO A 214 -12.48 -21.11 5.42
C PRO A 214 -12.51 -20.95 3.90
N LEU A 215 -11.39 -20.56 3.30
CA LEU A 215 -11.15 -20.75 1.88
C LEU A 215 -11.11 -22.26 1.56
#